data_AF-A0A5K1HNH0-F1
#
_entry.id   AF-A0A5K1HNH0-F1
#
_cell.length_a   1.000
_cell.length_b   1.000
_cell.length_c   1.000
_cell.angle_alpha   90.00
_cell.angle_beta   90.00
_cell.angle_gamma   90.00
#
_symmetry.space_group_name_H-M   'P 1'
#
loop_
_entity.id
_entity.type
_entity.pdbx_description
1 polymer ?
#
loop_
_entity_poly.entity_id
_entity_poly.type
_entity_poly.pdbx_seq_one_letter_code
_entity_poly.pdbx_strand_id
1 'polypeptide(L)'
;MYPAYANWIKSHRDLPLKLNQWTNIVRWEFKHPTPFIRTREFLWQEGHTAHATFEEAQVEMFDNLEFYFRVYKELLAVPVCKGIKTESEKFPGGFRTSTVETWIPENGRAIQAATSHNLGQNFAKMFGIEFENEKKEKNLVWQTSWGLTTRSIGIMTMYHGDDKGLVLPPRVANVQVIIIPIPFKGKEQDVNKAAITLFESLKKTDIRVQIDTRDNYNPGWKFNHWELKGVPIRLELGPKDIENQEARVVLRYN
;
A
#
# COMPACT_ATOMS: atom_id res chain seq x y z
N MET A 1 -20.58 3.35 -13.40
CA MET A 1 -19.64 2.94 -14.45
C MET A 1 -20.31 2.10 -15.54
N TYR A 2 -20.91 0.95 -15.23
CA TYR A 2 -21.40 0.00 -16.25
C TYR A 2 -22.48 0.50 -17.23
N PRO A 3 -23.47 1.34 -16.85
CA PRO A 3 -24.35 1.96 -17.85
C PRO A 3 -23.59 2.83 -18.88
N ALA A 4 -22.50 3.48 -18.47
CA ALA A 4 -21.66 4.23 -19.39
C ALA A 4 -20.84 3.29 -20.30
N TYR A 5 -20.41 2.13 -19.81
CA TYR A 5 -19.71 1.13 -20.61
C TYR A 5 -20.59 0.62 -21.75
N ALA A 6 -21.88 0.37 -21.48
CA ALA A 6 -22.84 -0.02 -22.51
C ALA A 6 -23.00 1.06 -23.60
N ASN A 7 -22.81 2.34 -23.27
CA ASN A 7 -22.86 3.44 -24.22
C ASN A 7 -21.55 3.59 -25.02
N TRP A 8 -20.40 3.38 -24.39
CA TRP A 8 -19.09 3.57 -25.01
C TRP A 8 -18.66 2.40 -25.89
N ILE A 9 -19.02 1.17 -25.52
CA ILE A 9 -18.61 -0.04 -26.23
C ILE A 9 -19.67 -0.37 -27.28
N LYS A 10 -19.28 -0.42 -28.56
CA LYS A 10 -20.13 -0.82 -29.69
C LYS A 10 -19.45 -1.81 -30.62
N SER A 11 -18.12 -1.76 -30.75
CA SER A 11 -17.31 -2.60 -31.63
C SER A 11 -16.18 -3.28 -30.86
N HIS A 12 -15.66 -4.40 -31.39
CA HIS A 12 -14.45 -5.03 -30.88
C HIS A 12 -13.24 -4.06 -30.82
N ARG A 13 -13.25 -3.00 -31.63
CA ARG A 13 -12.23 -1.95 -31.62
C ARG A 13 -12.25 -1.06 -30.37
N ASP A 14 -13.35 -1.06 -29.63
CA ASP A 14 -13.48 -0.32 -28.36
C ASP A 14 -12.93 -1.13 -27.17
N LEU A 15 -12.45 -2.36 -27.44
CA LEU A 15 -11.93 -3.29 -26.43
C LEU A 15 -10.40 -3.49 -26.62
N PRO A 16 -9.67 -3.71 -25.52
CA PRO A 16 -10.14 -3.72 -24.14
C PRO A 16 -10.36 -2.29 -23.60
N LEU A 17 -11.49 -2.07 -22.93
CA LEU A 17 -11.70 -0.86 -22.13
C LEU A 17 -11.16 -1.13 -20.72
N LYS A 18 -10.20 -0.32 -20.25
CA LYS A 18 -9.61 -0.43 -18.92
C LYS A 18 -9.66 0.89 -18.20
N LEU A 19 -10.47 1.00 -17.15
CA LEU A 19 -10.57 2.21 -16.33
C LEU A 19 -10.26 1.91 -14.87
N ASN A 20 -9.75 2.93 -14.20
CA ASN A 20 -9.40 2.92 -12.80
C ASN A 20 -9.82 4.24 -12.16
N GLN A 21 -10.31 4.21 -10.93
CA GLN A 21 -10.52 5.43 -10.13
C GLN A 21 -10.00 5.28 -8.70
N TRP A 22 -9.52 6.40 -8.16
CA TRP A 22 -9.19 6.56 -6.75
C TRP A 22 -10.28 7.41 -6.09
N THR A 23 -10.94 6.86 -5.07
CA THR A 23 -12.06 7.53 -4.40
C THR A 23 -12.18 7.05 -2.96
N ASN A 24 -12.93 7.78 -2.14
CA ASN A 24 -13.50 7.24 -0.91
C ASN A 24 -14.75 6.40 -1.22
N ILE A 25 -15.01 5.39 -0.38
CA ILE A 25 -16.24 4.60 -0.36
C ILE A 25 -16.84 4.65 1.03
N VAL A 26 -18.16 4.79 1.10
CA VAL A 26 -18.92 4.74 2.34
C VAL A 26 -19.70 3.42 2.41
N ARG A 27 -19.48 2.65 3.47
CA ARG A 27 -20.26 1.45 3.83
C ARG A 27 -20.64 1.55 5.30
N TRP A 28 -21.93 1.45 5.60
CA TRP A 28 -22.39 1.43 7.00
C TRP A 28 -22.14 0.07 7.65
N GLU A 29 -20.87 -0.22 7.91
CA GLU A 29 -20.42 -1.48 8.48
C GLU A 29 -21.08 -1.75 9.84
N PHE A 30 -21.75 -2.90 9.96
CA PHE A 30 -22.39 -3.37 11.19
C PHE A 30 -21.43 -4.06 12.16
N LYS A 31 -20.33 -4.61 11.62
CA LYS A 31 -19.26 -5.21 12.43
C LYS A 31 -18.47 -4.10 13.13
N HIS A 32 -17.84 -4.45 14.24
CA HIS A 32 -17.00 -3.51 14.99
C HIS A 32 -15.94 -2.87 14.07
N PRO A 33 -15.86 -1.53 13.99
CA PRO A 33 -14.87 -0.86 13.17
C PRO A 33 -13.46 -1.02 13.77
N THR A 34 -12.48 -1.13 12.90
CA THR A 34 -11.06 -1.18 13.27
C THR A 34 -10.32 -0.23 12.33
N PRO A 35 -9.56 0.76 12.84
CA PRO A 35 -8.84 1.70 12.02
C PRO A 35 -8.07 1.01 10.89
N PHE A 36 -8.19 1.56 9.67
CA PHE A 36 -7.71 0.98 8.40
C PHE A 36 -8.38 -0.34 7.99
N ILE A 37 -8.47 -1.32 8.88
CA ILE A 37 -8.91 -2.67 8.57
C ILE A 37 -10.38 -2.72 8.15
N ARG A 38 -11.24 -1.99 8.86
CA ARG A 38 -12.67 -1.88 8.56
C ARG A 38 -13.19 -0.56 9.11
N THR A 39 -13.35 0.41 8.23
CA THR A 39 -13.90 1.73 8.54
C THR A 39 -15.18 1.96 7.75
N ARG A 40 -16.04 2.88 8.23
CA ARG A 40 -17.27 3.24 7.50
C ARG A 40 -17.00 4.04 6.24
N GLU A 41 -15.93 4.81 6.25
CA GLU A 41 -15.38 5.46 5.08
C GLU A 41 -13.95 4.97 4.90
N PHE A 42 -13.58 4.57 3.68
CA PHE A 42 -12.21 4.17 3.37
C PHE A 42 -11.83 4.66 1.98
N LEU A 43 -10.56 5.07 1.83
CA LEU A 43 -9.98 5.34 0.52
C LEU A 43 -9.68 4.02 -0.17
N TRP A 44 -9.98 3.95 -1.45
CA TRP A 44 -9.67 2.80 -2.27
C TRP A 44 -9.34 3.17 -3.70
N GLN A 45 -8.81 2.17 -4.37
CA GLN A 45 -8.76 2.09 -5.81
C GLN A 45 -9.74 1.01 -6.27
N GLU A 46 -10.53 1.30 -7.31
CA GLU A 46 -11.32 0.29 -8.02
C GLU A 46 -11.04 0.35 -9.52
N GLY A 47 -10.74 -0.81 -10.09
CA GLY A 47 -10.45 -1.00 -11.49
C GLY A 47 -11.59 -1.80 -12.12
N HIS A 48 -12.01 -1.40 -13.31
CA HIS A 48 -13.08 -2.05 -14.04
C HIS A 48 -12.71 -2.14 -15.52
N THR A 49 -12.68 -3.36 -16.04
CA THR A 49 -12.30 -3.61 -17.43
C THR A 49 -13.37 -4.38 -18.19
N ALA A 50 -13.36 -4.26 -19.51
CA ALA A 50 -14.16 -5.06 -20.43
C ALA A 50 -13.27 -5.54 -21.58
N HIS A 51 -13.40 -6.81 -21.93
CA HIS A 51 -12.56 -7.53 -22.90
C HIS A 51 -13.43 -8.31 -23.89
N ALA A 52 -12.86 -8.65 -25.05
CA ALA A 52 -13.58 -9.39 -26.08
C ALA A 52 -13.68 -10.88 -25.73
N THR A 53 -12.70 -11.42 -24.98
CA THR A 53 -12.59 -12.85 -24.68
C THR A 53 -12.47 -13.16 -23.19
N PHE A 54 -12.81 -14.40 -22.82
CA PHE A 54 -12.63 -14.89 -21.45
C PHE A 54 -11.16 -14.93 -21.05
N GLU A 55 -10.29 -15.34 -21.98
CA GLU A 55 -8.86 -15.51 -21.80
C GLU A 55 -8.20 -14.17 -21.46
N GLU A 56 -8.53 -13.10 -22.19
CA GLU A 56 -8.04 -11.74 -21.90
C GLU A 56 -8.49 -11.26 -20.51
N ALA A 57 -9.76 -11.47 -20.15
CA ALA A 57 -10.26 -11.14 -18.82
C ALA A 57 -9.59 -11.98 -17.72
N GLN A 58 -9.26 -13.23 -18.01
CA GLN A 58 -8.58 -14.12 -17.08
C GLN A 58 -7.12 -13.67 -16.83
N VAL A 59 -6.42 -13.25 -17.88
CA VAL A 59 -5.08 -12.65 -17.78
C VAL A 59 -5.13 -11.36 -16.99
N GLU A 60 -6.05 -10.45 -17.32
CA GLU A 60 -6.22 -9.17 -16.61
C GLU A 60 -6.48 -9.39 -15.10
N MET A 61 -7.31 -10.38 -14.74
CA MET A 61 -7.59 -10.69 -13.33
C MET A 61 -6.30 -11.09 -12.58
N PHE A 62 -5.45 -11.93 -13.20
CA PHE A 62 -4.21 -12.39 -12.57
C PHE A 62 -3.10 -11.35 -12.58
N ASP A 63 -2.98 -10.54 -13.62
CA ASP A 63 -2.02 -9.42 -13.68
C ASP A 63 -2.31 -8.40 -12.57
N ASN A 64 -3.57 -8.05 -12.36
CA ASN A 64 -3.95 -7.14 -11.26
C ASN A 64 -3.74 -7.77 -9.88
N LEU A 65 -3.91 -9.08 -9.75
CA LEU A 65 -3.56 -9.80 -8.52
C LEU A 65 -2.04 -9.76 -8.25
N GLU A 66 -1.21 -9.86 -9.30
CA GLU A 66 0.25 -9.73 -9.20
C GLU A 66 0.63 -8.34 -8.67
N PHE A 67 0.02 -7.27 -9.19
CA PHE A 67 0.29 -5.93 -8.68
C PHE A 67 -0.01 -5.82 -7.19
N TYR A 68 -1.14 -6.37 -6.72
CA TYR A 68 -1.43 -6.36 -5.28
C TYR A 68 -0.46 -7.21 -4.47
N PHE A 69 -0.06 -8.37 -4.96
CA PHE A 69 0.98 -9.16 -4.31
C PHE A 69 2.29 -8.37 -4.16
N ARG A 70 2.70 -7.66 -5.22
CA ARG A 70 3.92 -6.83 -5.21
C ARG A 70 3.78 -5.61 -4.29
N VAL A 71 2.61 -4.98 -4.21
CA VAL A 71 2.34 -3.91 -3.23
C VAL A 71 2.58 -4.43 -1.81
N TYR A 72 2.02 -5.58 -1.44
CA TYR A 72 2.24 -6.11 -0.10
C TYR A 72 3.68 -6.58 0.12
N LYS A 73 4.22 -7.41 -0.77
CA LYS A 73 5.53 -8.04 -0.59
C LYS A 73 6.71 -7.09 -0.82
N GLU A 74 6.69 -6.32 -1.90
CA GLU A 74 7.82 -5.47 -2.31
C GLU A 74 7.75 -4.08 -1.70
N LEU A 75 6.57 -3.48 -1.57
CA LEU A 75 6.43 -2.11 -1.07
C LEU A 75 6.22 -2.09 0.46
N LEU A 76 5.33 -2.95 0.98
CA LEU A 76 4.95 -2.98 2.39
C LEU A 76 5.71 -4.03 3.21
N ALA A 77 6.57 -4.84 2.59
CA ALA A 77 7.29 -5.95 3.23
C ALA A 77 6.39 -6.95 3.99
N VAL A 78 5.12 -7.08 3.61
CA VAL A 78 4.16 -8.01 4.22
C VAL A 78 4.07 -9.28 3.37
N PRO A 79 4.28 -10.47 3.94
CA PRO A 79 4.06 -11.72 3.22
C PRO A 79 2.55 -11.94 3.00
N VAL A 80 2.22 -12.31 1.77
CA VAL A 80 0.86 -12.60 1.32
C VAL A 80 0.85 -13.85 0.47
N CYS A 81 -0.25 -14.59 0.51
CA CYS A 81 -0.51 -15.77 -0.32
C CYS A 81 -1.55 -15.44 -1.38
N LYS A 82 -1.23 -15.70 -2.65
CA LYS A 82 -2.22 -15.66 -3.74
C LYS A 82 -3.12 -16.88 -3.64
N GLY A 83 -4.41 -16.72 -3.90
CA GLY A 83 -5.37 -17.81 -3.90
C GLY A 83 -6.60 -17.52 -4.73
N ILE A 84 -7.43 -18.55 -4.88
CA ILE A 84 -8.77 -18.46 -5.45
C ILE A 84 -9.76 -18.69 -4.32
N LYS A 85 -10.76 -17.82 -4.18
CA LYS A 85 -11.84 -18.01 -3.20
C LYS A 85 -12.67 -19.23 -3.58
N THR A 86 -13.18 -19.94 -2.57
CA THR A 86 -14.18 -20.99 -2.77
C THR A 86 -15.46 -20.40 -3.36
N GLU A 87 -16.33 -21.25 -3.91
CA GLU A 87 -17.62 -20.82 -4.44
C GLU A 87 -18.48 -20.08 -3.41
N SER A 88 -18.38 -20.44 -2.12
CA SER A 88 -19.12 -19.78 -1.03
C SER A 88 -18.55 -18.40 -0.66
N GLU A 89 -17.26 -18.15 -0.89
CA GLU A 89 -16.54 -16.92 -0.47
C GLU A 89 -16.22 -15.97 -1.62
N LYS A 90 -16.47 -16.38 -2.87
CA LYS A 90 -16.25 -15.50 -4.03
C LYS A 90 -17.27 -14.37 -4.05
N PHE A 91 -16.97 -13.31 -4.79
CA PHE A 91 -17.94 -12.27 -5.06
C PHE A 91 -19.14 -12.87 -5.83
N PRO A 92 -20.39 -12.82 -5.29
CA PRO A 92 -21.53 -13.49 -5.90
C PRO A 92 -21.86 -13.02 -7.33
N GLY A 93 -21.51 -11.77 -7.65
CA GLY A 93 -21.71 -11.22 -9.00
C GLY A 93 -20.68 -11.69 -10.03
N GLY A 94 -19.58 -12.32 -9.61
CA GLY A 94 -18.48 -12.71 -10.49
C GLY A 94 -18.41 -14.21 -10.80
N PHE A 95 -17.74 -14.54 -11.90
CA PHE A 95 -17.43 -15.92 -12.27
C PHE A 95 -16.39 -16.52 -11.32
N ARG A 96 -15.29 -15.80 -11.08
CA ARG A 96 -14.17 -16.21 -10.23
C ARG A 96 -13.63 -15.02 -9.44
N THR A 97 -13.21 -15.28 -8.20
CA THR A 97 -12.53 -14.30 -7.36
C THR A 97 -11.16 -14.83 -6.97
N SER A 98 -10.11 -14.13 -7.38
CA SER A 98 -8.77 -14.29 -6.84
C SER A 98 -8.52 -13.28 -5.73
N THR A 99 -7.59 -13.63 -4.84
CA THR A 99 -7.34 -12.90 -3.60
C THR A 99 -5.88 -12.99 -3.21
N VAL A 100 -5.40 -11.97 -2.51
CA VAL A 100 -4.19 -12.07 -1.69
C VAL A 100 -4.61 -12.08 -0.22
N GLU A 101 -4.17 -13.11 0.50
CA GLU A 101 -4.46 -13.31 1.91
C GLU A 101 -3.18 -13.14 2.73
N THR A 102 -3.31 -12.66 3.95
CA THR A 102 -2.25 -12.73 4.96
C THR A 102 -2.88 -13.08 6.31
N TRP A 103 -2.07 -13.21 7.34
CA TRP A 103 -2.54 -13.43 8.70
C TRP A 103 -1.80 -12.50 9.66
N ILE A 104 -2.45 -12.19 10.77
CA ILE A 104 -1.88 -11.39 11.85
C ILE A 104 -1.44 -12.37 12.96
N PRO A 105 -0.13 -12.59 13.16
CA PRO A 105 0.38 -13.60 14.09
C PRO A 105 -0.16 -13.45 15.52
N GLU A 106 -0.26 -12.22 16.01
CA GLU A 106 -0.55 -11.89 17.41
C GLU A 106 -1.96 -12.31 17.84
N ASN A 107 -2.90 -12.35 16.89
CA ASN A 107 -4.29 -12.73 17.17
C ASN A 107 -4.75 -13.95 16.37
N GLY A 108 -3.88 -14.53 15.54
CA GLY A 108 -4.16 -15.72 14.72
C GLY A 108 -5.24 -15.54 13.65
N ARG A 109 -5.60 -14.30 13.28
CA ARG A 109 -6.68 -14.05 12.30
C ARG A 109 -6.12 -13.85 10.90
N ALA A 110 -6.68 -14.58 9.95
CA ALA A 110 -6.48 -14.31 8.53
C ALA A 110 -7.23 -13.04 8.10
N ILE A 111 -6.67 -12.34 7.11
CA ILE A 111 -7.25 -11.14 6.54
C ILE A 111 -7.01 -11.07 5.04
N GLN A 112 -8.11 -10.83 4.31
CA GLN A 112 -8.05 -10.53 2.88
C GLN A 112 -7.42 -9.15 2.67
N ALA A 113 -6.29 -9.15 1.97
CA ALA A 113 -5.44 -7.99 1.72
C ALA A 113 -5.86 -7.23 0.44
N ALA A 114 -6.26 -7.93 -0.62
CA ALA A 114 -6.84 -7.35 -1.84
C ALA A 114 -7.63 -8.40 -2.63
N THR A 115 -8.35 -7.97 -3.66
CA THR A 115 -9.21 -8.86 -4.46
C THR A 115 -9.18 -8.49 -5.94
N SER A 116 -9.24 -9.51 -6.79
CA SER A 116 -9.37 -9.35 -8.25
C SER A 116 -10.35 -10.38 -8.78
N HIS A 117 -11.29 -9.93 -9.62
CA HIS A 117 -12.44 -10.72 -10.03
C HIS A 117 -12.47 -10.85 -11.54
N ASN A 118 -12.61 -12.08 -12.04
CA ASN A 118 -13.17 -12.31 -13.36
C ASN A 118 -14.68 -12.34 -13.19
N LEU A 119 -15.35 -11.30 -13.68
CA LEU A 119 -16.80 -11.12 -13.53
C LEU A 119 -17.58 -11.99 -14.52
N GLY A 120 -16.91 -12.59 -15.50
CA GLY A 120 -17.55 -13.25 -16.63
C GLY A 120 -18.39 -12.25 -17.41
N GLN A 121 -19.59 -12.69 -17.79
CA GLN A 121 -20.57 -11.89 -18.52
C GLN A 121 -21.79 -11.51 -17.67
N ASN A 122 -21.77 -11.74 -16.35
CA ASN A 122 -22.94 -11.51 -15.48
C ASN A 122 -23.41 -10.04 -15.51
N PHE A 123 -22.46 -9.12 -15.34
CA PHE A 123 -22.73 -7.68 -15.40
C PHE A 123 -23.01 -7.21 -16.83
N ALA A 124 -22.30 -7.77 -17.83
CA ALA A 124 -22.57 -7.46 -19.24
C ALA A 124 -24.02 -7.78 -19.63
N LYS A 125 -24.55 -8.93 -19.18
CA LYS A 125 -25.96 -9.30 -19.37
C LYS A 125 -26.91 -8.34 -18.68
N MET A 126 -26.62 -8.00 -17.42
CA MET A 126 -27.47 -7.12 -16.60
C MET A 126 -27.55 -5.70 -17.16
N PHE A 127 -26.43 -5.16 -17.67
CA PHE A 127 -26.32 -3.78 -18.14
C PHE A 127 -26.35 -3.63 -19.66
N GLY A 128 -26.50 -4.73 -20.41
CA GLY A 128 -26.54 -4.71 -21.88
C GLY A 128 -25.23 -4.25 -22.52
N ILE A 129 -24.09 -4.69 -22.00
CA ILE A 129 -22.76 -4.30 -22.50
C ILE A 129 -22.34 -5.26 -23.62
N GLU A 130 -22.69 -4.90 -24.85
CA GLU A 130 -22.46 -5.69 -26.06
C GLU A 130 -21.46 -5.00 -27.01
N PHE A 131 -20.81 -5.78 -27.85
CA PHE A 131 -19.96 -5.30 -28.94
C PHE A 131 -20.15 -6.13 -30.21
N GLU A 132 -19.90 -5.53 -31.36
CA GLU A 132 -19.84 -6.20 -32.65
C GLU A 132 -18.43 -6.75 -32.92
N ASN A 133 -18.29 -8.07 -33.09
CA ASN A 133 -17.01 -8.72 -33.40
C ASN A 133 -16.59 -8.50 -34.88
N GLU A 134 -15.42 -9.00 -35.29
CA GLU A 134 -14.92 -8.86 -36.67
C GLU A 134 -15.87 -9.47 -37.73
N LYS A 135 -16.69 -10.44 -37.33
CA LYS A 135 -17.69 -11.10 -38.19
C LYS A 135 -19.04 -10.40 -38.19
N LYS A 136 -19.14 -9.24 -37.54
CA LYS A 136 -20.38 -8.46 -37.36
C LYS A 136 -21.42 -9.12 -36.45
N GLU A 137 -20.99 -10.04 -35.57
CA GLU A 137 -21.87 -10.70 -34.62
C GLU A 137 -21.86 -9.95 -33.28
N LYS A 138 -23.05 -9.80 -32.67
CA LYS A 138 -23.18 -9.22 -31.33
C LYS A 138 -22.71 -10.20 -30.27
N ASN A 139 -21.79 -9.75 -29.43
CA ASN A 139 -21.22 -10.52 -28.33
C ASN A 139 -21.25 -9.70 -27.03
N LEU A 140 -21.34 -10.40 -25.89
CA LEU A 140 -21.23 -9.77 -24.57
C LEU A 140 -19.77 -9.67 -24.17
N VAL A 141 -19.39 -8.54 -23.57
CA VAL A 141 -18.02 -8.36 -23.06
C VAL A 141 -17.73 -9.25 -21.85
N TRP A 142 -16.46 -9.61 -21.69
CA TRP A 142 -15.94 -10.27 -20.49
C TRP A 142 -15.33 -9.23 -19.58
N GLN A 143 -15.83 -9.13 -18.34
CA GLN A 143 -15.42 -8.05 -17.44
C GLN A 143 -14.50 -8.53 -16.33
N THR A 144 -13.66 -7.62 -15.85
CA THR A 144 -12.96 -7.78 -14.57
C THR A 144 -13.21 -6.59 -13.66
N SER A 145 -13.10 -6.81 -12.36
CA SER A 145 -12.94 -5.73 -11.40
C SER A 145 -11.98 -6.10 -10.30
N TRP A 146 -11.28 -5.12 -9.74
CA TRP A 146 -10.23 -5.35 -8.74
C TRP A 146 -10.15 -4.15 -7.80
N GLY A 147 -9.80 -4.40 -6.54
CA GLY A 147 -9.72 -3.33 -5.55
C GLY A 147 -8.73 -3.57 -4.41
N LEU A 148 -8.13 -2.46 -3.97
CA LEU A 148 -7.24 -2.35 -2.82
C LEU A 148 -7.62 -1.12 -2.01
N THR A 149 -7.55 -1.22 -0.67
CA THR A 149 -7.95 -0.13 0.22
C THR A 149 -6.82 0.26 1.18
N THR A 150 -7.05 1.30 1.98
CA THR A 150 -6.21 1.69 3.12
C THR A 150 -6.07 0.62 4.19
N ARG A 151 -6.81 -0.50 4.13
CA ARG A 151 -6.55 -1.71 4.92
C ARG A 151 -5.10 -2.17 4.84
N SER A 152 -4.46 -1.97 3.68
CA SER A 152 -3.05 -2.27 3.47
C SER A 152 -2.12 -1.61 4.48
N ILE A 153 -2.43 -0.37 4.90
CA ILE A 153 -1.69 0.37 5.92
C ILE A 153 -1.85 -0.33 7.29
N GLY A 154 -3.09 -0.67 7.66
CA GLY A 154 -3.36 -1.36 8.92
C GLY A 154 -2.70 -2.73 9.01
N ILE A 155 -2.72 -3.50 7.91
CA ILE A 155 -2.03 -4.79 7.82
C ILE A 155 -0.52 -4.60 8.03
N MET A 156 0.10 -3.66 7.32
CA MET A 156 1.53 -3.36 7.43
C MET A 156 1.91 -2.91 8.85
N THR A 157 1.08 -2.08 9.49
CA THR A 157 1.27 -1.65 10.88
C THR A 157 1.19 -2.81 11.86
N MET A 158 0.20 -3.69 11.74
CA MET A 158 0.06 -4.84 12.64
C MET A 158 1.17 -5.88 12.41
N TYR A 159 1.66 -6.02 11.19
CA TYR A 159 2.66 -7.05 10.86
C TYR A 159 4.06 -6.71 11.38
N HIS A 160 4.44 -5.42 11.37
CA HIS A 160 5.79 -5.00 11.71
C HIS A 160 5.91 -4.34 13.09
N GLY A 161 4.81 -3.79 13.62
CA GLY A 161 4.83 -3.07 14.90
C GLY A 161 5.33 -3.92 16.07
N ASP A 162 5.94 -3.27 17.05
CA ASP A 162 6.42 -3.90 18.27
C ASP A 162 6.03 -3.07 19.51
N ASP A 163 6.51 -3.47 20.69
CA ASP A 163 6.21 -2.79 21.96
C ASP A 163 6.69 -1.33 22.03
N LYS A 164 7.60 -0.91 21.14
CA LYS A 164 8.08 0.47 21.03
C LYS A 164 7.25 1.33 20.08
N GLY A 165 6.37 0.71 19.27
CA GLY A 165 5.47 1.39 18.35
C GLY A 165 5.58 0.90 16.91
N LEU A 166 5.44 1.84 15.96
CA LEU A 166 5.50 1.51 14.53
C LEU A 166 6.90 1.02 14.14
N VAL A 167 6.96 0.10 13.18
CA VAL A 167 8.17 -0.23 12.42
C VAL A 167 7.77 -0.14 10.95
N LEU A 168 8.28 0.87 10.25
CA LEU A 168 7.85 1.12 8.88
C LEU A 168 8.88 0.56 7.87
N PRO A 169 8.44 -0.13 6.81
CA PRO A 169 9.32 -0.47 5.70
C PRO A 169 9.92 0.80 5.08
N PRO A 170 11.24 0.83 4.77
CA PRO A 170 11.90 2.03 4.25
C PRO A 170 11.30 2.59 2.96
N ARG A 171 10.60 1.79 2.16
CA ARG A 171 9.97 2.25 0.91
C ARG A 171 8.71 3.09 1.13
N VAL A 172 8.06 2.97 2.29
CA VAL A 172 6.83 3.72 2.64
C VAL A 172 6.99 4.66 3.83
N ALA A 173 8.11 4.60 4.55
CA ALA A 173 8.38 5.52 5.65
C ALA A 173 8.51 6.97 5.14
N ASN A 174 7.73 7.91 5.69
CA ASN A 174 7.82 9.33 5.30
C ASN A 174 9.22 9.92 5.60
N VAL A 175 9.81 9.49 6.71
CA VAL A 175 11.21 9.75 7.08
C VAL A 175 11.91 8.41 7.16
N GLN A 176 12.94 8.21 6.34
CA GLN A 176 13.79 7.01 6.36
C GLN A 176 14.91 7.13 7.39
N VAL A 177 15.51 8.32 7.45
CA VAL A 177 16.65 8.62 8.34
C VAL A 177 16.33 9.85 9.17
N ILE A 178 16.47 9.74 10.49
CA ILE A 178 16.43 10.89 11.41
C ILE A 178 17.83 11.14 12.00
N ILE A 179 18.34 12.35 11.83
CA ILE A 179 19.60 12.80 12.44
C ILE A 179 19.29 13.48 13.76
N ILE A 180 19.94 13.03 14.83
CA ILE A 180 19.77 13.57 16.18
C ILE A 180 21.14 14.02 16.72
N PRO A 181 21.41 15.33 16.74
CA PRO A 181 22.61 15.87 17.39
C PRO A 181 22.56 15.62 18.90
N ILE A 182 23.65 15.10 19.46
CA ILE A 182 23.81 14.84 20.88
C ILE A 182 24.51 16.05 21.52
N PRO A 183 23.78 16.88 22.29
CA PRO A 183 24.34 18.09 22.86
C PRO A 183 25.43 17.75 23.87
N PHE A 184 26.52 18.53 23.84
CA PHE A 184 27.60 18.44 24.80
C PHE A 184 28.05 19.85 25.17
N LYS A 185 28.23 20.08 26.47
CA LYS A 185 28.51 21.41 27.04
C LYS A 185 29.70 22.08 26.35
N GLY A 186 29.45 23.21 25.69
CA GLY A 186 30.45 24.01 25.00
C GLY A 186 30.80 23.57 23.58
N LYS A 187 30.15 22.52 23.04
CA LYS A 187 30.30 22.03 21.66
C LYS A 187 28.98 21.96 20.89
N GLU A 188 27.89 22.50 21.45
CA GLU A 188 26.53 22.36 20.89
C GLU A 188 26.42 22.92 19.47
N GLN A 189 27.02 24.10 19.23
CA GLN A 189 27.01 24.72 17.90
C GLN A 189 27.77 23.89 16.87
N ASP A 190 28.90 23.29 17.24
CA ASP A 190 29.72 22.49 16.33
C ASP A 190 29.01 21.18 15.97
N VAL A 191 28.37 20.54 16.95
CA VAL A 191 27.55 19.34 16.72
C VAL A 191 26.36 19.66 15.80
N ASN A 192 25.66 20.76 16.05
CA ASN A 192 24.54 21.17 15.20
C ASN A 192 24.99 21.51 13.77
N LYS A 193 26.12 22.21 13.59
CA LYS A 193 26.70 22.47 12.27
C LYS A 193 27.04 21.18 11.53
N ALA A 194 27.71 20.25 12.20
CA ALA A 194 28.06 18.95 11.60
C ALA A 194 26.81 18.15 11.21
N ALA A 195 25.78 18.14 12.05
CA ALA A 195 24.52 17.48 11.77
C ALA A 195 23.79 18.11 10.56
N ILE A 196 23.83 19.45 10.42
CA ILE A 196 23.30 20.16 9.25
C ILE A 196 24.10 19.80 7.99
N THR A 197 25.44 19.73 8.06
CA THR A 197 26.27 19.31 6.93
C THR A 197 25.94 17.88 6.50
N LEU A 198 25.77 16.96 7.44
CA LEU A 198 25.36 15.57 7.16
C LEU A 198 23.96 15.52 6.52
N PHE A 199 23.01 16.29 7.07
CA PHE A 199 21.66 16.42 6.51
C PHE A 199 21.69 16.89 5.06
N GLU A 200 22.41 17.97 4.75
CA GLU A 200 22.53 18.49 3.39
C GLU A 200 23.26 17.53 2.43
N SER A 201 24.16 16.70 2.95
CA SER A 201 24.79 15.63 2.14
C SER A 201 23.79 14.52 1.81
N LEU A 202 23.07 14.00 2.81
CA LEU A 202 22.07 12.94 2.61
C LEU A 202 20.88 13.41 1.77
N LYS A 203 20.47 14.68 1.90
CA LYS A 203 19.39 15.27 1.11
C LYS A 203 19.70 15.36 -0.40
N LYS A 204 20.98 15.29 -0.79
CA LYS A 204 21.40 15.20 -2.21
C LYS A 204 21.26 13.79 -2.79
N THR A 205 20.93 12.81 -1.96
CA THR A 205 20.64 11.43 -2.36
C THR A 205 19.12 11.20 -2.42
N ASP A 206 18.69 10.00 -2.81
CA ASP A 206 17.26 9.61 -2.80
C ASP A 206 16.73 9.21 -1.39
N ILE A 207 17.44 9.60 -0.33
CA ILE A 207 17.07 9.30 1.05
C ILE A 207 16.17 10.39 1.62
N ARG A 208 15.00 10.00 2.13
CA ARG A 208 14.10 10.88 2.88
C ARG A 208 14.63 11.09 4.29
N VAL A 209 15.46 12.11 4.45
CA VAL A 209 16.13 12.45 5.71
C VAL A 209 15.47 13.65 6.41
N GLN A 210 15.47 13.64 7.75
CA GLN A 210 15.16 14.81 8.58
C GLN A 210 16.22 14.98 9.67
N ILE A 211 16.26 16.16 10.29
CA ILE A 211 17.11 16.47 11.45
C ILE A 211 16.24 17.00 12.60
N ASP A 212 16.49 16.54 13.83
CA ASP A 212 15.78 16.98 15.02
C ASP A 212 16.67 17.83 15.94
N THR A 213 16.75 19.13 15.64
CA THR A 213 17.50 20.13 16.40
C THR A 213 16.69 20.80 17.51
N ARG A 214 15.53 20.25 17.92
CA ARG A 214 14.71 20.87 18.97
C ARG A 214 15.44 20.88 20.31
N ASP A 215 15.73 22.05 20.85
CA ASP A 215 16.53 22.20 22.08
C ASP A 215 15.73 21.93 23.36
N ASN A 216 14.41 21.98 23.30
CA ASN A 216 13.52 21.76 24.44
C ASN A 216 13.34 20.28 24.82
N TYR A 217 13.96 19.34 24.09
CA TYR A 217 13.89 17.91 24.34
C TYR A 217 15.27 17.29 24.45
N ASN A 218 15.46 16.44 25.46
CA ASN A 218 16.69 15.66 25.59
C ASN A 218 16.77 14.58 24.48
N PRO A 219 17.98 14.06 24.18
CA PRO A 219 18.14 13.03 23.14
C PRO A 219 17.31 11.78 23.36
N GLY A 220 17.20 11.27 24.60
CA GLY A 220 16.41 10.09 24.92
C GLY A 220 14.93 10.23 24.56
N TRP A 221 14.36 11.41 24.80
CA TRP A 221 12.98 11.73 24.38
C TRP A 221 12.85 11.71 22.85
N LYS A 222 13.82 12.30 22.14
CA LYS A 222 13.83 12.29 20.67
C LYS A 222 13.95 10.86 20.13
N PHE A 223 14.78 10.03 20.75
CA PHE A 223 14.94 8.62 20.38
C PHE A 223 13.59 7.90 20.42
N ASN A 224 12.88 7.98 21.56
CA ASN A 224 11.56 7.39 21.72
C ASN A 224 10.52 7.99 20.76
N HIS A 225 10.52 9.31 20.56
CA HIS A 225 9.60 9.98 19.65
C HIS A 225 9.67 9.44 18.22
N TRP A 226 10.87 9.18 17.72
CA TRP A 226 11.10 8.69 16.36
C TRP A 226 11.00 7.16 16.25
N GLU A 227 11.31 6.43 17.33
CA GLU A 227 11.02 4.99 17.44
C GLU A 227 9.53 4.70 17.40
N LEU A 228 8.72 5.45 18.17
CA LEU A 228 7.26 5.33 18.19
C LEU A 228 6.64 5.58 16.80
N LYS A 229 7.22 6.52 16.04
CA LYS A 229 6.85 6.83 14.65
C LYS A 229 7.37 5.82 13.62
N GLY A 230 8.25 4.91 14.02
CA GLY A 230 8.81 3.89 13.15
C GLY A 230 9.78 4.39 12.09
N VAL A 231 10.54 5.45 12.38
CA VAL A 231 11.62 5.88 11.47
C VAL A 231 12.66 4.76 11.38
N PRO A 232 12.94 4.20 10.20
CA PRO A 232 13.78 3.01 10.04
C PRO A 232 15.20 3.14 10.58
N ILE A 233 15.82 4.31 10.39
CA ILE A 233 17.22 4.56 10.75
C ILE A 233 17.31 5.84 11.58
N ARG A 234 17.96 5.75 12.73
CA ARG A 234 18.40 6.90 13.52
C ARG A 234 19.91 7.06 13.40
N LEU A 235 20.36 8.27 13.09
CA LEU A 235 21.76 8.68 13.15
C LEU A 235 21.98 9.57 14.37
N GLU A 236 22.86 9.14 15.26
CA GLU A 236 23.27 9.90 16.43
C GLU A 236 24.64 10.52 16.14
N LEU A 237 24.76 11.83 16.39
CA LEU A 237 25.99 12.58 16.14
C LEU A 237 26.38 13.38 17.39
N GLY A 238 27.43 12.97 18.08
CA GLY A 238 28.05 13.70 19.19
C GLY A 238 29.48 14.13 18.87
N PRO A 239 30.17 14.78 19.84
CA PRO A 239 31.52 15.28 19.62
C PRO A 239 32.54 14.20 19.22
N LYS A 240 32.44 13.00 19.79
CA LYS A 240 33.35 11.87 19.48
C LYS A 240 33.15 11.38 18.05
N ASP A 241 31.90 11.27 17.61
CA ASP A 241 31.56 10.84 16.26
C ASP A 241 32.14 11.83 15.23
N ILE A 242 32.09 13.14 15.52
CA ILE A 242 32.68 14.19 14.68
C ILE A 242 34.22 14.10 14.65
N GLU A 243 34.86 13.91 15.80
CA GLU A 243 36.32 13.74 15.90
C GLU A 243 36.82 12.54 15.09
N ASN A 244 36.03 11.47 15.05
CA ASN A 244 36.33 10.23 14.33
C ASN A 244 35.82 10.20 12.87
N GLN A 245 35.12 11.24 12.41
CA GLN A 245 34.45 11.28 11.10
C GLN A 245 33.46 10.12 10.87
N GLU A 246 32.74 9.73 11.91
CA GLU A 246 31.74 8.67 11.89
C GLU A 246 30.37 9.17 12.40
N ALA A 247 29.36 8.30 12.34
CA ALA A 247 28.06 8.53 12.97
C ALA A 247 27.53 7.20 13.49
N ARG A 248 26.90 7.23 14.67
CA ARG A 248 26.29 6.03 15.23
C ARG A 248 24.94 5.77 14.56
N VAL A 249 24.83 4.62 13.91
CA VAL A 249 23.60 4.14 13.27
C VAL A 249 22.83 3.24 14.23
N VAL A 250 21.54 3.50 14.40
CA VAL A 250 20.62 2.61 15.11
C VAL A 250 19.47 2.24 14.17
N LEU A 251 19.28 0.93 13.97
CA LEU A 251 18.15 0.40 13.22
C LEU A 251 16.92 0.33 14.12
N ARG A 252 15.74 0.60 13.54
CA ARG A 252 14.46 0.53 14.26
C ARG A 252 14.02 -0.90 14.57
N TYR A 253 14.33 -1.85 13.69
CA TYR A 253 13.96 -3.25 13.81
C TYR A 253 15.20 -4.07 14.20
N ASN A 254 14.99 -5.17 14.94
CA ASN A 254 15.99 -6.18 15.27
C ASN A 254 15.35 -7.57 15.21
#